data_AF-A0A519MA55-F1
#
_entry.id   AF-A0A519MA55-F1
#
_cell.length_a   1.000
_cell.length_b   1.000
_cell.length_c   1.000
_cell.angle_alpha   90.00
_cell.angle_beta   90.00
_cell.angle_gamma   90.00
#
_symmetry.space_group_name_H-M   'P 1'
#
loop_
_entity.id
_entity.type
_entity.pdbx_description
1 polymer ?
#
loop_
_entity_poly.entity_id
_entity_poly.type
_entity_poly.pdbx_seq_one_letter_code
_entity_poly.pdbx_strand_id
1 'polypeptide(L)'
;MRQHLPALFGKAGAEGNQRVLTDYCATIAGLLLENYTQARAAWAHGHGARIRNQAHGSPANSLDLYAATDIPETAGENLTRIKFASSAAHVTGKPLTLAETATWENDHFLPTLSDVKKAVDRMLLGGVNRVFYHGTAYSPLAAAWPGWLFCAVVEFSPQNPLWQDFSQLNRYAVRCQSFLQAGQRRYRSTMPTSGRARYCCSILMVSSAALRACPLRPPVSCCSSRVLVMTLF
;
A
#
# COMPACT_ATOMS: atom_id res chain seq x y z
N MET A 1 15.28 -26.27 -12.98
CA MET A 1 14.13 -26.47 -12.05
C MET A 1 13.39 -27.79 -12.18
N ARG A 2 13.00 -28.29 -13.38
CA ARG A 2 12.16 -29.50 -13.50
C ARG A 2 12.67 -30.72 -12.71
N GLN A 3 13.99 -30.96 -12.72
CA GLN A 3 14.63 -32.06 -11.99
C GLN A 3 14.64 -31.87 -10.46
N HIS A 4 14.44 -30.65 -9.96
CA HIS A 4 14.48 -30.31 -8.54
C HIS A 4 13.09 -30.10 -7.94
N LEU A 5 12.01 -30.33 -8.71
CA LEU A 5 10.63 -30.17 -8.26
C LEU A 5 10.31 -30.92 -6.95
N PRO A 6 10.78 -32.16 -6.72
CA PRO A 6 10.53 -32.86 -5.46
C PRO A 6 11.04 -32.11 -4.22
N ALA A 7 12.09 -31.29 -4.35
CA ALA A 7 12.66 -30.53 -3.23
C ALA A 7 11.72 -29.41 -2.72
N LEU A 8 10.84 -28.88 -3.57
CA LEU A 8 9.79 -27.94 -3.16
C LEU A 8 8.72 -28.61 -2.28
N PHE A 9 8.60 -29.93 -2.35
CA PHE A 9 7.69 -30.74 -1.54
C PHE A 9 8.41 -31.43 -0.36
N GLY A 10 9.64 -30.98 -0.03
CA GLY A 10 10.42 -31.55 1.07
C GLY A 10 11.01 -32.94 0.77
N LYS A 11 11.00 -33.40 -0.49
CA LYS A 11 11.45 -34.74 -0.88
C LYS A 11 12.94 -34.81 -1.26
N ALA A 12 13.74 -33.80 -0.91
CA ALA A 12 15.20 -33.87 -0.92
C ALA A 12 15.76 -33.70 0.51
N GLY A 13 17.09 -33.72 0.66
CA GLY A 13 17.75 -33.38 1.93
C GLY A 13 17.48 -31.93 2.33
N ALA A 14 17.55 -31.61 3.64
CA ALA A 14 17.18 -30.31 4.20
C ALA A 14 17.86 -29.11 3.48
N GLU A 15 19.17 -29.21 3.22
CA GLU A 15 19.90 -28.18 2.48
C GLU A 15 19.41 -28.04 1.03
N GLY A 16 19.15 -29.15 0.35
CA GLY A 16 18.63 -29.18 -1.02
C GLY A 16 17.25 -28.52 -1.10
N ASN A 17 16.35 -28.86 -0.19
CA ASN A 17 15.02 -28.24 -0.09
C ASN A 17 15.13 -26.72 0.10
N GLN A 18 15.99 -26.28 1.01
CA GLN A 18 16.14 -24.85 1.33
C GLN A 18 16.74 -24.06 0.16
N ARG A 19 17.76 -24.59 -0.53
CA ARG A 19 18.38 -23.93 -1.69
C ARG A 19 17.37 -23.80 -2.83
N VAL A 20 16.69 -24.89 -3.18
CA VAL A 20 15.68 -24.88 -4.26
C VAL A 20 14.53 -23.94 -3.94
N LEU A 21 14.06 -23.89 -2.69
CA LEU A 21 13.03 -22.94 -2.26
C LEU A 21 13.52 -21.49 -2.35
N THR A 22 14.77 -21.22 -1.99
CA THR A 22 15.37 -19.87 -2.09
C THR A 22 15.42 -19.41 -3.54
N ASP A 23 15.92 -20.26 -4.44
CA ASP A 23 16.00 -19.96 -5.88
C ASP A 23 14.61 -19.78 -6.50
N TYR A 24 13.65 -20.60 -6.07
CA TYR A 24 12.26 -20.47 -6.48
C TYR A 24 11.67 -19.11 -6.05
N CYS A 25 11.79 -18.74 -4.77
CA CYS A 25 11.31 -17.46 -4.26
C CYS A 25 12.01 -16.27 -4.93
N ALA A 26 13.32 -16.36 -5.18
CA ALA A 26 14.05 -15.33 -5.92
C ALA A 26 13.55 -15.18 -7.37
N THR A 27 13.21 -16.31 -8.03
CA THR A 27 12.61 -16.29 -9.36
C THR A 27 11.23 -15.63 -9.35
N ILE A 28 10.37 -15.99 -8.40
CA ILE A 28 9.05 -15.34 -8.23
C ILE A 28 9.19 -13.84 -7.95
N ALA A 29 10.16 -13.45 -7.10
CA ALA A 29 10.44 -12.06 -6.81
C ALA A 29 10.86 -11.27 -8.07
N GLY A 30 11.76 -11.83 -8.89
CA GLY A 30 12.17 -11.23 -10.17
C GLY A 30 11.00 -11.07 -11.14
N LEU A 31 10.17 -12.11 -11.30
CA LEU A 31 8.98 -12.06 -12.17
C LEU A 31 7.96 -11.00 -11.71
N LEU A 32 7.75 -10.82 -10.41
CA LEU A 32 6.85 -9.78 -9.89
C LEU A 32 7.42 -8.36 -10.05
N LEU A 33 8.74 -8.21 -9.96
CA LEU A 33 9.39 -6.94 -10.20
C LEU A 33 9.30 -6.55 -11.69
N GLU A 34 9.79 -7.42 -12.57
CA GLU A 34 9.98 -7.15 -13.99
C GLU A 34 8.65 -7.22 -14.76
N ASN A 35 7.94 -8.34 -14.66
CA ASN A 35 6.79 -8.61 -15.52
C ASN A 35 5.49 -8.02 -15.00
N TYR A 36 5.44 -7.61 -13.72
CA TYR A 36 4.26 -7.00 -13.13
C TYR A 36 4.50 -5.54 -12.77
N THR A 37 5.44 -5.24 -11.87
CA THR A 37 5.57 -3.88 -11.32
C THR A 37 6.12 -2.90 -12.36
N GLN A 38 7.22 -3.23 -13.02
CA GLN A 38 7.82 -2.40 -14.06
C GLN A 38 6.97 -2.37 -15.34
N ALA A 39 6.45 -3.52 -15.78
CA ALA A 39 5.56 -3.59 -16.93
C ALA A 39 4.30 -2.71 -16.75
N ARG A 40 3.69 -2.73 -15.55
CA ARG A 40 2.55 -1.87 -15.22
C ARG A 40 2.94 -0.40 -15.17
N ALA A 41 4.10 -0.07 -14.61
CA ALA A 41 4.60 1.30 -14.61
C ALA A 41 4.74 1.83 -16.05
N ALA A 42 5.39 1.06 -16.93
CA ALA A 42 5.55 1.41 -18.33
C ALA A 42 4.20 1.58 -19.05
N TRP A 43 3.24 0.68 -18.81
CA TRP A 43 1.89 0.80 -19.36
C TRP A 43 1.18 2.07 -18.87
N ALA A 44 1.24 2.37 -17.57
CA ALA A 44 0.62 3.57 -17.00
C ALA A 44 1.26 4.85 -17.56
N HIS A 45 2.59 4.88 -17.65
CA HIS A 45 3.33 6.01 -18.23
C HIS A 45 2.97 6.23 -19.70
N GLY A 46 2.78 5.17 -20.48
CA GLY A 46 2.27 5.23 -21.86
C GLY A 46 0.88 5.87 -21.99
N HIS A 47 0.11 5.92 -20.90
CA HIS A 47 -1.20 6.56 -20.83
C HIS A 47 -1.19 7.90 -20.06
N GLY A 48 -0.01 8.45 -19.79
CA GLY A 48 0.14 9.70 -19.02
C GLY A 48 -0.30 9.57 -17.57
N ALA A 49 -0.28 8.36 -17.01
CA ALA A 49 -0.63 8.07 -15.63
C ALA A 49 0.59 7.65 -14.82
N ARG A 50 0.54 7.85 -13.49
CA ARG A 50 1.52 7.35 -12.53
C ARG A 50 0.93 6.17 -11.76
N ILE A 51 1.79 5.33 -11.19
CA ILE A 51 1.37 4.23 -10.32
C ILE A 51 1.67 4.53 -8.87
N ARG A 52 0.74 4.12 -8.01
CA ARG A 52 1.03 3.88 -6.61
C ARG A 52 0.80 2.42 -6.28
N ASN A 53 1.54 1.93 -5.28
CA ASN A 53 1.58 0.52 -4.98
C ASN A 53 1.81 0.28 -3.49
N GLN A 54 0.97 -0.57 -2.92
CA GLN A 54 1.17 -1.18 -1.61
C GLN A 54 1.85 -2.53 -1.81
N ALA A 55 3.19 -2.56 -1.68
CA ALA A 55 4.00 -3.74 -1.95
C ALA A 55 4.24 -4.63 -0.72
N HIS A 56 3.74 -4.22 0.45
CA HIS A 56 3.85 -5.00 1.67
C HIS A 56 2.94 -6.23 1.58
N GLY A 57 3.46 -7.41 1.95
CA GLY A 57 2.76 -8.69 1.80
C GLY A 57 3.10 -9.46 0.52
N SER A 58 3.68 -8.79 -0.48
CA SER A 58 4.13 -9.45 -1.72
C SER A 58 5.17 -10.54 -1.45
N PRO A 59 5.16 -11.68 -2.17
CA PRO A 59 6.19 -12.72 -2.09
C PRO A 59 7.51 -12.32 -2.78
N ALA A 60 7.80 -11.01 -2.83
CA ALA A 60 8.98 -10.39 -3.43
C ALA A 60 9.60 -9.40 -2.42
N ASN A 61 10.81 -8.93 -2.69
CA ASN A 61 11.40 -7.88 -1.86
C ASN A 61 10.61 -6.57 -2.00
N SER A 62 9.82 -6.23 -0.96
CA SER A 62 8.96 -5.04 -0.99
C SER A 62 9.72 -3.74 -1.25
N LEU A 63 10.99 -3.63 -0.85
CA LEU A 63 11.78 -2.42 -1.12
C LEU A 63 12.04 -2.22 -2.61
N ASP A 64 12.33 -3.30 -3.34
CA ASP A 64 12.56 -3.24 -4.79
C ASP A 64 11.25 -2.89 -5.53
N LEU A 65 10.13 -3.47 -5.08
CA LEU A 65 8.81 -3.15 -5.62
C LEU A 65 8.40 -1.69 -5.36
N TYR A 66 8.66 -1.16 -4.16
CA TYR A 66 8.44 0.25 -3.85
C TYR A 66 9.36 1.15 -4.69
N ALA A 67 10.63 0.78 -4.83
CA ALA A 67 11.59 1.51 -5.66
C ALA A 67 11.16 1.58 -7.14
N ALA A 68 10.55 0.51 -7.66
CA ALA A 68 10.03 0.45 -9.04
C ALA A 68 8.69 1.21 -9.25
N THR A 69 8.02 1.68 -8.19
CA THR A 69 6.73 2.37 -8.27
C THR A 69 6.91 3.90 -8.23
N ASP A 70 6.18 4.70 -9.00
CA ASP A 70 6.31 6.18 -8.95
C ASP A 70 6.11 6.75 -7.54
N ILE A 71 5.12 6.21 -6.83
CA ILE A 71 4.70 6.66 -5.51
C ILE A 71 4.49 5.45 -4.57
N PRO A 72 5.47 5.12 -3.71
CA PRO A 72 5.32 4.06 -2.71
C PRO A 72 4.17 4.37 -1.74
N GLU A 73 3.32 3.37 -1.47
CA GLU A 73 2.21 3.51 -0.51
C GLU A 73 2.28 2.39 0.54
N THR A 74 2.10 2.71 1.83
CA THR A 74 2.06 1.72 2.92
C THR A 74 0.72 1.71 3.62
N ALA A 75 0.47 0.71 4.46
CA ALA A 75 -0.68 0.66 5.35
C ALA A 75 -0.31 -0.02 6.68
N GLY A 76 -1.24 0.00 7.63
CA GLY A 76 -1.14 -0.71 8.90
C GLY A 76 -0.44 0.05 10.02
N GLU A 77 -0.12 -0.67 11.10
CA GLU A 77 0.24 -0.05 12.38
C GLU A 77 1.71 -0.23 12.79
N ASN A 78 2.41 -1.17 12.15
CA ASN A 78 3.78 -1.48 12.52
C ASN A 78 4.74 -0.41 11.98
N LEU A 79 5.30 0.42 12.87
CA LEU A 79 6.18 1.52 12.51
C LEU A 79 7.38 1.08 11.64
N THR A 80 7.94 -0.09 11.90
CA THR A 80 9.06 -0.63 11.11
C THR A 80 8.63 -0.97 9.68
N ARG A 81 7.42 -1.51 9.50
CA ARG A 81 6.88 -1.80 8.15
C ARG A 81 6.53 -0.52 7.40
N ILE A 82 5.97 0.48 8.07
CA ILE A 82 5.68 1.81 7.48
C ILE A 82 6.96 2.42 6.89
N LYS A 83 8.10 2.25 7.59
CA LYS A 83 9.39 2.74 7.12
C LYS A 83 9.87 2.11 5.81
N PHE A 84 9.35 0.98 5.35
CA PHE A 84 9.82 0.35 4.11
C PHE A 84 9.48 1.20 2.89
N ALA A 85 8.24 1.70 2.80
CA ALA A 85 7.82 2.57 1.72
C ALA A 85 8.59 3.90 1.74
N SER A 86 8.74 4.51 2.93
CA SER A 86 9.48 5.78 3.05
C SER A 86 10.98 5.60 2.78
N SER A 87 11.59 4.50 3.23
CA SER A 87 13.00 4.21 2.94
C SER A 87 13.24 4.04 1.45
N ALA A 88 12.40 3.26 0.77
CA ALA A 88 12.49 3.10 -0.68
C ALA A 88 12.32 4.45 -1.40
N ALA A 89 11.33 5.26 -1.02
CA ALA A 89 11.14 6.60 -1.58
C ALA A 89 12.34 7.51 -1.35
N HIS A 90 12.97 7.46 -0.17
CA HIS A 90 14.13 8.28 0.17
C HIS A 90 15.36 7.90 -0.65
N VAL A 91 15.68 6.61 -0.71
CA VAL A 91 16.86 6.10 -1.43
C VAL A 91 16.74 6.34 -2.94
N THR A 92 15.52 6.31 -3.48
CA THR A 92 15.25 6.53 -4.91
C THR A 92 14.89 7.98 -5.26
N GLY A 93 14.96 8.91 -4.31
CA GLY A 93 14.69 10.32 -4.54
C GLY A 93 13.23 10.68 -4.86
N LYS A 94 12.27 9.77 -4.64
CA LYS A 94 10.85 10.00 -4.94
C LYS A 94 10.26 11.03 -3.98
N PRO A 95 9.56 12.08 -4.43
CA PRO A 95 9.11 13.18 -3.57
C PRO A 95 7.99 12.78 -2.59
N LEU A 96 7.22 11.76 -2.92
CA LEU A 96 6.02 11.37 -2.17
C LEU A 96 6.12 9.94 -1.65
N THR A 97 5.72 9.76 -0.40
CA THR A 97 5.46 8.47 0.24
C THR A 97 4.05 8.53 0.80
N LEU A 98 3.20 7.59 0.41
CA LEU A 98 1.79 7.58 0.72
C LEU A 98 1.45 6.58 1.81
N ALA A 99 0.29 6.75 2.44
CA ALA A 99 -0.29 5.69 3.24
C ALA A 99 -1.81 5.64 3.19
N GLU A 100 -2.35 4.44 3.09
CA GLU A 100 -3.72 4.15 3.51
C GLU A 100 -3.79 4.18 5.03
N THR A 101 -4.68 5.00 5.57
CA THR A 101 -4.66 5.41 6.98
C THR A 101 -6.02 5.22 7.63
N ALA A 102 -6.00 4.69 8.85
CA ALA A 102 -7.16 4.43 9.71
C ALA A 102 -8.12 3.32 9.24
N THR A 103 -7.65 2.34 8.47
CA THR A 103 -8.48 1.22 7.95
C THR A 103 -9.21 0.42 9.03
N TRP A 104 -8.51 0.04 10.11
CA TRP A 104 -8.98 -0.89 11.14
C TRP A 104 -8.93 -0.26 12.54
N GLU A 105 -9.17 1.04 12.64
CA GLU A 105 -9.06 1.75 13.92
C GLU A 105 -10.31 1.46 14.77
N ASN A 106 -10.24 0.52 15.73
CA ASN A 106 -11.35 0.08 16.61
C ASN A 106 -12.42 -0.77 15.88
N ASP A 107 -13.67 -0.83 16.38
CA ASP A 107 -14.84 -1.42 15.70
C ASP A 107 -15.71 -0.36 15.01
N HIS A 108 -16.56 -0.77 14.06
CA HIS A 108 -17.44 0.12 13.29
C HIS A 108 -18.17 1.13 14.20
N PHE A 109 -18.11 2.41 13.81
CA PHE A 109 -18.75 3.54 14.50
C PHE A 109 -18.23 3.91 15.89
N LEU A 110 -17.29 3.14 16.45
CA LEU A 110 -16.54 3.50 17.66
C LEU A 110 -15.28 4.37 17.47
N PRO A 111 -14.68 4.57 16.28
CA PRO A 111 -13.45 5.34 16.18
C PRO A 111 -13.71 6.81 16.52
N THR A 112 -12.77 7.43 17.24
CA THR A 112 -12.81 8.89 17.47
C THR A 112 -11.88 9.63 16.52
N LEU A 113 -12.07 10.94 16.33
CA LEU A 113 -11.09 11.76 15.59
C LEU A 113 -9.70 11.74 16.25
N SER A 114 -9.63 11.52 17.57
CA SER A 114 -8.36 11.36 18.30
C SER A 114 -7.63 10.10 17.88
N ASP A 115 -8.36 9.00 17.68
CA ASP A 115 -7.77 7.73 17.23
C ASP A 115 -7.26 7.83 15.79
N VAL A 116 -8.06 8.42 14.90
CA VAL A 116 -7.62 8.71 13.52
C VAL A 116 -6.40 9.64 13.52
N LYS A 117 -6.36 10.64 14.43
CA LYS A 117 -5.17 11.49 14.57
C LYS A 117 -3.93 10.67 14.97
N LYS A 118 -4.03 9.75 15.92
CA LYS A 118 -2.91 8.85 16.29
C LYS A 118 -2.45 8.02 15.09
N ALA A 119 -3.39 7.52 14.28
CA ALA A 119 -3.06 6.79 13.05
C ALA A 119 -2.31 7.67 12.04
N VAL A 120 -2.76 8.91 11.83
CA VAL A 120 -2.05 9.90 10.99
C VAL A 120 -0.65 10.16 11.53
N ASP A 121 -0.51 10.51 12.81
CA ASP A 121 0.78 10.80 13.45
C ASP A 121 1.76 9.63 13.27
N ARG A 122 1.28 8.40 13.42
CA ARG A 122 2.07 7.18 13.24
C ARG A 122 2.61 7.05 11.81
N MET A 123 1.79 7.34 10.81
CA MET A 123 2.23 7.36 9.40
C MET A 123 3.29 8.42 9.18
N LEU A 124 3.06 9.65 9.67
CA LEU A 124 4.00 10.76 9.55
C LEU A 124 5.35 10.44 10.21
N LEU A 125 5.34 9.84 11.41
CA LEU A 125 6.55 9.37 12.12
C LEU A 125 7.30 8.29 11.34
N GLY A 126 6.60 7.47 10.56
CA GLY A 126 7.20 6.47 9.68
C GLY A 126 7.81 7.06 8.40
N GLY A 127 7.72 8.37 8.19
CA GLY A 127 8.24 9.07 7.01
C GLY A 127 7.25 9.14 5.84
N VAL A 128 5.98 8.81 6.07
CA VAL A 128 4.90 9.10 5.12
C VAL A 128 4.69 10.61 5.09
N ASN A 129 4.48 11.17 3.91
CA ASN A 129 4.24 12.61 3.76
C ASN A 129 2.94 12.93 3.02
N ARG A 130 2.13 11.93 2.66
CA ARG A 130 0.77 12.10 2.15
C ARG A 130 -0.14 10.92 2.56
N VAL A 131 -1.07 11.14 3.48
CA VAL A 131 -2.06 10.14 3.90
C VAL A 131 -3.29 10.15 2.99
N PHE A 132 -3.90 8.98 2.85
CA PHE A 132 -5.20 8.73 2.25
C PHE A 132 -6.05 8.00 3.30
N TYR A 133 -7.17 8.59 3.68
CA TYR A 133 -8.06 7.99 4.67
C TYR A 133 -8.82 6.81 4.06
N HIS A 134 -8.94 5.74 4.82
CA HIS A 134 -9.72 4.57 4.46
C HIS A 134 -10.96 4.48 5.38
N GLY A 135 -12.16 4.82 4.94
CA GLY A 135 -12.52 5.40 3.63
C GLY A 135 -13.82 6.20 3.66
N THR A 136 -14.33 6.52 2.48
CA THR A 136 -15.65 7.13 2.26
C THR A 136 -16.40 6.23 1.27
N ALA A 137 -17.17 5.28 1.78
CA ALA A 137 -17.92 4.37 0.95
C ALA A 137 -19.00 5.12 0.18
N TYR A 138 -19.09 4.88 -1.13
CA TYR A 138 -20.16 5.44 -1.93
C TYR A 138 -21.50 4.85 -1.49
N SER A 139 -22.47 5.72 -1.22
CA SER A 139 -23.85 5.36 -0.93
C SER A 139 -24.79 6.06 -1.92
N PRO A 140 -25.62 5.33 -2.69
CA PRO A 140 -26.62 5.95 -3.56
C PRO A 140 -27.70 6.65 -2.72
N LEU A 141 -28.33 7.70 -3.26
CA LEU A 141 -29.35 8.49 -2.55
C LEU A 141 -30.55 7.65 -2.06
N ALA A 142 -30.88 6.56 -2.75
CA ALA A 142 -31.97 5.67 -2.40
C ALA A 142 -31.58 4.59 -1.38
N ALA A 143 -30.31 4.51 -0.94
CA ALA A 143 -29.89 3.55 0.06
C ALA A 143 -30.58 3.85 1.40
N ALA A 144 -31.01 2.79 2.08
CA ALA A 144 -31.49 2.91 3.46
C ALA A 144 -30.37 3.44 4.36
N TRP A 145 -30.74 4.22 5.38
CA TRP A 145 -29.80 4.70 6.39
C TRP A 145 -29.10 3.51 7.09
N PRO A 146 -27.78 3.54 7.34
CA PRO A 146 -26.85 4.68 7.18
C PRO A 146 -26.19 4.81 5.80
N GLY A 147 -26.59 4.02 4.82
CA GLY A 147 -25.94 3.90 3.52
C GLY A 147 -25.20 2.57 3.38
N TRP A 148 -24.39 2.46 2.34
CA TRP A 148 -23.52 1.31 2.13
C TRP A 148 -22.25 1.48 2.96
N LEU A 149 -21.90 0.42 3.68
CA LEU A 149 -20.71 0.36 4.51
C LEU A 149 -19.68 -0.54 3.85
N PHE A 150 -18.42 -0.15 3.94
CA PHE A 150 -17.32 -1.03 3.62
C PHE A 150 -16.97 -1.91 4.83
N CYS A 151 -16.30 -3.04 4.60
CA CYS A 151 -15.93 -3.97 5.67
C CYS A 151 -14.87 -3.42 6.64
N ALA A 152 -14.19 -2.34 6.26
CA ALA A 152 -13.26 -1.62 7.13
C ALA A 152 -14.00 -0.66 8.06
N VAL A 153 -13.35 -0.32 9.17
CA VAL A 153 -14.02 0.22 10.35
C VAL A 153 -14.34 1.71 10.24
N VAL A 154 -13.39 2.51 9.74
CA VAL A 154 -13.53 3.97 9.71
C VAL A 154 -14.28 4.38 8.45
N GLU A 155 -15.39 5.08 8.65
CA GLU A 155 -16.26 5.58 7.58
C GLU A 155 -16.40 7.10 7.68
N PHE A 156 -15.73 7.84 6.80
CA PHE A 156 -15.91 9.28 6.68
C PHE A 156 -17.00 9.58 5.65
N SER A 157 -18.26 9.55 6.08
CA SER A 157 -19.42 9.92 5.26
C SER A 157 -20.23 11.03 5.92
N PRO A 158 -21.03 11.82 5.16
CA PRO A 158 -21.93 12.82 5.73
C PRO A 158 -22.91 12.31 6.79
N GLN A 159 -23.19 11.00 6.78
CA GLN A 159 -24.05 10.32 7.76
C GLN A 159 -23.32 10.00 9.07
N ASN A 160 -21.98 10.02 9.09
CA ASN A 160 -21.19 9.80 10.29
C ASN A 160 -21.07 11.11 11.11
N PRO A 161 -21.34 11.10 12.43
CA PRO A 161 -21.16 12.27 13.30
C PRO A 161 -19.78 12.94 13.20
N LEU A 162 -18.72 12.18 12.93
CA LEU A 162 -17.35 12.70 12.78
C LEU A 162 -17.18 13.63 11.57
N TRP A 163 -18.09 13.58 10.59
CA TRP A 163 -17.97 14.31 9.32
C TRP A 163 -17.90 15.83 9.48
N GLN A 164 -18.67 16.37 10.43
CA GLN A 164 -18.73 17.80 10.68
C GLN A 164 -17.36 18.35 11.10
N ASP A 165 -16.63 17.58 11.91
CA ASP A 165 -15.33 17.97 12.46
C ASP A 165 -14.14 17.43 11.65
N PHE A 166 -14.36 16.47 10.74
CA PHE A 166 -13.31 15.85 9.95
C PHE A 166 -12.45 16.85 9.16
N SER A 167 -13.05 17.97 8.73
CA SER A 167 -12.32 19.05 8.05
C SER A 167 -11.20 19.66 8.89
N GLN A 168 -11.31 19.62 10.23
CA GLN A 168 -10.27 20.10 11.15
C GLN A 168 -9.09 19.13 11.21
N LEU A 169 -9.37 17.83 11.28
CA LEU A 169 -8.35 16.80 11.22
C LEU A 169 -7.61 16.83 9.87
N ASN A 170 -8.33 17.01 8.76
CA ASN A 170 -7.71 17.12 7.45
C ASN A 170 -6.84 18.39 7.33
N ARG A 171 -7.27 19.53 7.90
CA ARG A 171 -6.44 20.74 8.00
C ARG A 171 -5.15 20.51 8.77
N TYR A 172 -5.22 19.77 9.88
CA TYR A 172 -4.04 19.33 10.63
C TYR A 172 -3.08 18.50 9.76
N ALA A 173 -3.59 17.46 9.10
CA ALA A 173 -2.80 16.60 8.23
C ALA A 173 -2.15 17.39 7.09
N VAL A 174 -2.89 18.27 6.41
CA VAL A 174 -2.37 19.12 5.34
C VAL A 174 -1.19 19.99 5.80
N ARG A 175 -1.28 20.60 7.00
CA ARG A 175 -0.20 21.39 7.56
C ARG A 175 1.04 20.54 7.84
N CYS A 176 0.90 19.39 8.49
CA CYS A 176 2.04 18.52 8.75
C CYS A 176 2.70 18.03 7.44
N GLN A 177 1.88 17.63 6.47
CA GLN A 177 2.34 17.18 5.17
C GLN A 177 3.07 18.28 4.37
N SER A 178 2.66 19.55 4.48
CA SER A 178 3.36 20.64 3.79
C SER A 178 4.77 20.83 4.30
N PHE A 179 5.00 20.77 5.63
CA PHE A 179 6.34 20.83 6.20
C PHE A 179 7.19 19.61 5.79
N LEU A 180 6.62 18.41 5.84
CA LEU A 180 7.33 17.17 5.48
C LEU A 180 7.66 17.06 3.98
N GLN A 181 6.90 17.73 3.11
CA GLN A 181 7.15 17.78 1.67
C GLN A 181 8.10 18.93 1.28
N ALA A 182 8.14 20.03 2.04
CA ALA A 182 9.01 21.17 1.75
C ALA A 182 10.49 20.94 2.14
N GLY A 183 10.74 20.06 3.11
CA GLY A 183 12.09 19.80 3.61
C GLY A 183 12.91 18.84 2.75
N GLN A 184 14.24 18.90 2.89
CA GLN A 184 15.13 17.84 2.43
C GLN A 184 15.23 16.74 3.48
N ARG A 185 15.02 15.50 3.04
CA ARG A 185 15.05 14.33 3.90
C ARG A 185 16.49 14.00 4.27
N ARG A 186 16.78 13.95 5.58
CA ARG A 186 18.11 13.59 6.09
C ARG A 186 18.06 12.25 6.80
N TYR A 187 18.99 11.37 6.45
CA TYR A 187 19.26 10.13 7.17
C TYR A 187 20.75 10.06 7.49
N ARG A 188 21.08 9.56 8.68
CA ARG A 188 22.47 9.45 9.17
C ARG A 188 23.16 8.17 8.69
N SER A 189 22.38 7.13 8.42
CA SER A 189 22.88 5.81 8.02
C SER A 189 21.87 5.10 7.13
N THR A 190 22.38 4.29 6.20
CA THR A 190 21.61 3.32 5.41
C THR A 190 21.89 1.93 5.97
N MET A 191 20.84 1.18 6.33
CA MET A 191 21.00 -0.24 6.67
C MET A 191 20.86 -1.07 5.40
N PRO A 192 21.90 -1.82 4.98
CA PRO A 192 21.77 -2.74 3.87
C PRO A 192 20.75 -3.82 4.20
N THR A 193 19.80 -4.07 3.29
CA THR A 193 19.00 -5.29 3.35
C THR A 193 19.84 -6.42 2.76
N SER A 194 20.03 -7.50 3.52
CA SER A 194 20.78 -8.64 2.98
C SER A 194 19.99 -9.27 1.84
N GLY A 195 20.64 -9.60 0.72
CA GLY A 195 20.04 -10.38 -0.37
C GLY A 195 19.62 -11.80 0.03
N ARG A 196 19.80 -12.15 1.32
CA ARG A 196 19.32 -13.37 1.99
C ARG A 196 18.23 -13.05 3.01
N ALA A 197 17.42 -12.01 2.81
CA ALA A 197 16.16 -11.88 3.51
C ALA A 197 15.42 -13.21 3.28
N ARG A 198 15.21 -13.99 4.36
CA ARG A 198 14.48 -15.25 4.28
C ARG A 198 13.13 -14.88 3.69
N TYR A 199 12.91 -15.23 2.43
CA TYR A 199 11.63 -15.10 1.76
C TYR A 199 10.67 -16.02 2.51
N CYS A 200 10.05 -15.52 3.58
CA CYS A 200 8.98 -16.21 4.26
C CYS A 200 7.74 -16.04 3.40
N CYS A 201 7.71 -16.80 2.30
CA CYS A 201 6.58 -16.89 1.40
C CYS A 201 5.52 -17.75 2.09
N SER A 202 4.77 -17.15 3.02
CA SER A 202 3.52 -17.74 3.50
C SER A 202 2.50 -17.51 2.40
N ILE A 203 2.38 -18.46 1.47
CA ILE A 203 1.31 -18.47 0.47
C ILE A 203 -0.01 -18.66 1.23
N LEU A 204 -0.72 -17.58 1.53
CA LEU A 204 -2.14 -17.63 1.85
C LEU A 204 -2.89 -17.62 0.51
N MET A 205 -3.42 -18.76 0.10
CA MET A 205 -4.39 -18.80 -1.01
C MET A 205 -5.66 -18.07 -0.57
N VAL A 206 -5.86 -16.83 -1.03
CA VAL A 206 -7.16 -16.16 -0.92
C VAL A 206 -7.96 -16.45 -2.19
N SER A 207 -9.08 -17.16 -2.00
CA SER A 207 -10.01 -17.55 -3.05
C SER A 207 -10.60 -16.32 -3.75
N SER A 208 -10.51 -16.27 -5.09
CA SER A 208 -11.06 -15.19 -5.91
C SER A 208 -12.59 -15.32 -6.03
N ALA A 209 -13.33 -14.31 -5.56
CA ALA A 209 -14.74 -14.11 -5.91
C ALA A 209 -14.84 -12.99 -6.96
N ALA A 210 -15.54 -13.30 -8.06
CA ALA A 210 -15.51 -12.59 -9.33
C ALA A 210 -16.14 -11.18 -9.28
N LEU A 211 -15.46 -10.20 -9.90
CA LEU A 211 -16.02 -8.90 -10.27
C LEU A 211 -16.43 -8.92 -11.75
N ARG A 212 -17.74 -8.82 -12.02
CA ARG A 212 -18.25 -8.50 -13.37
C ARG A 212 -18.13 -6.99 -13.60
N ALA A 213 -17.53 -6.61 -14.72
CA ALA A 213 -17.44 -5.23 -15.18
C ALA A 213 -18.81 -4.71 -15.68
N CYS A 214 -19.11 -3.44 -15.37
CA CYS A 214 -20.21 -2.69 -15.99
C CYS A 214 -19.60 -1.43 -16.65
N PRO A 215 -19.89 -1.13 -17.94
CA PRO A 215 -19.36 0.05 -18.59
C PRO A 215 -20.33 1.24 -18.41
N LEU A 216 -19.80 2.46 -18.26
CA LEU A 216 -20.24 3.69 -18.97
C LEU A 216 -19.50 4.96 -18.46
N ARG A 217 -19.49 5.97 -19.33
CA ARG A 217 -18.53 7.08 -19.53
C ARG A 217 -18.69 8.34 -18.62
N PRO A 218 -17.67 9.26 -18.61
CA PRO A 218 -17.56 10.47 -17.76
C PRO A 218 -18.13 11.74 -18.49
N PRO A 219 -18.07 13.01 -17.99
CA PRO A 219 -17.07 13.59 -17.06
C PRO A 219 -17.51 14.63 -16.01
N VAL A 220 -16.66 14.81 -14.99
CA VAL A 220 -16.48 16.10 -14.32
C VAL A 220 -14.99 16.35 -14.07
N SER A 221 -14.53 17.54 -14.50
CA SER A 221 -13.16 18.01 -14.48
C SER A 221 -12.69 18.37 -13.07
N CYS A 222 -11.63 17.71 -12.58
CA CYS A 222 -10.76 18.27 -11.56
C CYS A 222 -9.29 17.99 -11.94
N CYS A 223 -8.44 19.00 -11.78
CA CYS A 223 -7.14 19.11 -12.42
C CYS A 223 -6.15 18.01 -12.00
N SER A 224 -5.98 17.05 -12.90
CA SER A 224 -4.76 16.39 -13.40
C SER A 224 -3.66 15.90 -12.42
N SER A 225 -3.79 14.64 -12.01
CA SER A 225 -2.75 13.61 -12.19
C SER A 225 -3.45 12.25 -12.19
N ARG A 226 -3.45 11.53 -13.32
CA ARG A 226 -4.02 10.16 -13.37
C ARG A 226 -3.11 9.26 -12.55
N VAL A 227 -3.56 8.81 -11.38
CA VAL A 227 -2.79 7.89 -10.52
C VAL A 227 -3.58 6.59 -10.36
N LEU A 228 -2.99 5.48 -10.78
CA LEU A 228 -3.59 4.16 -10.64
C LEU A 228 -3.17 3.54 -9.29
N VAL A 229 -4.15 3.16 -8.47
CA VAL A 229 -3.96 2.53 -7.15
C VAL A 229 -4.10 1.02 -7.27
N MET A 230 -3.21 0.25 -6.64
CA MET A 230 -3.42 -1.19 -6.43
C MET A 230 -2.68 -1.68 -5.19
N THR A 231 -3.33 -2.61 -4.50
CA THR A 231 -2.81 -3.37 -3.36
C THR A 231 -2.68 -4.83 -3.78
N LEU A 232 -1.49 -5.41 -3.61
CA LEU A 232 -1.30 -6.86 -3.74
C LEU A 232 -1.55 -7.48 -2.36
N PHE A 233 -2.68 -8.17 -2.21
CA PHE A 233 -2.94 -9.05 -1.05
C PHE A 233 -2.44 -10.47 -1.35
#